data_AF-A0A7X9KNW6-F1
#
_entry.id   AF-A0A7X9KNW6-F1
#
_cell.length_a   1.000
_cell.length_b   1.000
_cell.length_c   1.000
_cell.angle_alpha   90.00
_cell.angle_beta   90.00
_cell.angle_gamma   90.00
#
_symmetry.space_group_name_H-M   'P 1'
#
loop_
_entity.id
_entity.type
_entity.pdbx_description
1 polymer ?
#
loop_
_entity_poly.entity_id
_entity_poly.type
_entity_poly.pdbx_seq_one_letter_code
_entity_poly.pdbx_strand_id
1 'polypeptide(L)'
;MKQQRFLSFVILAFLSVMVFSCKKSTNTIGLTIPRDAMFAFYADGKSLNTKLPWDSIKNNAAINELLRDSSLSAVAKAAIENPESTGIDINTDFLFFIKSDSSGGYAALEGNLKDAAKFKSFISAAYPGITHAEKDGVHFYSKDQITASYKENRFIIAGELPEFNKRNKALTYAENDTAAKPMHVSKMDLNALVASLYTIKNKESLGTDSRFTAVTQLKGDIHFWFNGEAFMSSNIGTMAAVMPMLNLSKLYNGNASGAAVNFDDGKITAQTLSFAGKEVEDLWKKYKGSNVNEDLLNRIQSNDITGFITLNFKPKGLEELIKLTGVDGLINMGLAEAGINLDDFIKANGGDVLFAATDFKKDTSGRQDANFVFAVSIGDKVSFKKLIDAGKKTGGMGASSRVAYNSNDKYFAIGNNKPYIDKFIAGGKTDMPFLGKISGNPMGGYISLQKIIGSMQSGNYLDSLEREGLILAKKYWDYALMNGGKMNGHAME
;
A
#
# COMPACT_ATOMS: atom_id res chain seq x y z
N MET A 1 -55.62 26.95 -18.06
CA MET A 1 -54.14 27.09 -18.21
C MET A 1 -53.38 26.43 -17.05
N LYS A 2 -53.71 25.19 -16.68
CA LYS A 2 -53.05 24.43 -15.60
C LYS A 2 -51.86 23.58 -16.08
N GLN A 3 -51.64 23.48 -17.39
CA GLN A 3 -50.55 22.71 -18.00
C GLN A 3 -49.26 23.53 -18.23
N GLN A 4 -49.36 24.86 -18.41
CA GLN A 4 -48.20 25.77 -18.54
C GLN A 4 -47.48 26.05 -17.20
N ARG A 5 -48.20 25.94 -16.07
CA ARG A 5 -47.61 26.14 -14.72
C ARG A 5 -46.83 24.91 -14.22
N PHE A 6 -47.21 23.70 -14.64
CA PHE A 6 -46.48 22.47 -14.31
C PHE A 6 -45.18 22.36 -15.10
N LEU A 7 -45.20 22.70 -16.40
CA LEU A 7 -43.99 22.70 -17.24
C LEU A 7 -42.98 23.78 -16.80
N SER A 8 -43.46 24.95 -16.35
CA SER A 8 -42.59 26.01 -15.82
C SER A 8 -41.97 25.65 -14.46
N PHE A 9 -42.65 24.85 -13.62
CA PHE A 9 -42.10 24.36 -12.35
C PHE A 9 -41.09 23.22 -12.55
N VAL A 10 -41.33 22.34 -13.53
CA VAL A 10 -40.40 21.26 -13.90
C VAL A 10 -39.15 21.81 -14.56
N ILE A 11 -39.26 22.86 -15.39
CA ILE A 11 -38.11 23.54 -16.00
C ILE A 11 -37.32 24.35 -14.95
N LEU A 12 -37.97 25.02 -13.98
CA LEU A 12 -37.25 25.68 -12.88
C LEU A 12 -36.58 24.67 -11.92
N ALA A 13 -37.20 23.52 -11.67
CA ALA A 13 -36.59 22.43 -10.91
C ALA A 13 -35.38 21.85 -11.66
N PHE A 14 -35.47 21.65 -12.98
CA PHE A 14 -34.35 21.18 -13.81
C PHE A 14 -33.21 22.22 -13.94
N LEU A 15 -33.52 23.52 -14.03
CA LEU A 15 -32.51 24.59 -14.05
C LEU A 15 -31.85 24.80 -12.67
N SER A 16 -32.56 24.57 -11.57
CA SER A 16 -31.96 24.60 -10.22
C SER A 16 -30.99 23.44 -9.97
N VAL A 17 -31.15 22.32 -10.69
CA VAL A 17 -30.21 21.19 -10.68
C VAL A 17 -28.94 21.50 -11.49
N MET A 18 -29.00 22.38 -12.50
CA MET A 18 -27.83 22.73 -13.32
C MET A 18 -26.92 23.82 -12.70
N VAL A 19 -27.40 24.63 -11.75
CA VAL A 19 -26.57 25.66 -11.08
C VAL A 19 -25.85 25.13 -9.82
N PHE A 20 -26.08 23.86 -9.45
CA PHE A 20 -25.27 23.13 -8.45
C PHE A 20 -24.26 22.15 -9.07
N SER A 21 -23.91 22.30 -10.35
CA SER A 21 -22.87 21.46 -11.00
C SER A 21 -21.43 21.82 -10.60
N CYS A 22 -21.25 22.59 -9.52
CA CYS A 22 -20.05 22.56 -8.68
C CYS A 22 -20.39 22.06 -7.26
N LYS A 23 -21.16 20.97 -7.14
CA LYS A 23 -21.21 20.22 -5.89
C LYS A 23 -19.83 19.59 -5.71
N LYS A 24 -19.00 20.20 -4.85
CA LYS A 24 -18.09 19.42 -4.00
C LYS A 24 -18.95 18.28 -3.46
N SER A 25 -18.77 17.07 -3.96
CA SER A 25 -19.40 15.89 -3.40
C SER A 25 -19.03 15.89 -1.92
N THR A 26 -19.98 16.18 -1.03
CA THR A 26 -19.74 16.06 0.40
C THR A 26 -19.59 14.57 0.66
N ASN A 27 -18.34 14.13 0.72
CA ASN A 27 -17.99 12.78 1.07
C ASN A 27 -18.59 12.46 2.44
N THR A 28 -19.46 11.47 2.49
CA THR A 28 -20.05 10.99 3.76
C THR A 28 -19.15 9.95 4.41
N ILE A 29 -18.23 9.35 3.66
CA ILE A 29 -17.28 8.35 4.13
C ILE A 29 -16.19 9.05 4.95
N GLY A 30 -15.85 8.49 6.10
CA GLY A 30 -14.79 9.00 6.97
C GLY A 30 -15.16 10.26 7.76
N LEU A 31 -16.43 10.69 7.77
CA LEU A 31 -16.92 11.81 8.60
C LEU A 31 -16.65 11.63 10.10
N THR A 32 -16.39 10.39 10.49
CA THR A 32 -16.28 9.90 11.86
C THR A 32 -14.88 9.43 12.20
N ILE A 33 -13.98 9.48 11.21
CA ILE A 33 -12.58 9.16 11.37
C ILE A 33 -11.84 10.46 11.67
N PRO A 34 -11.05 10.54 12.75
CA PRO A 34 -10.19 11.68 13.01
C PRO A 34 -9.26 11.96 11.83
N ARG A 35 -9.07 13.24 11.48
CA ARG A 35 -8.28 13.68 10.33
C ARG A 35 -6.83 13.19 10.35
N ASP A 36 -6.28 13.01 11.53
CA ASP A 36 -4.90 12.56 11.78
C ASP A 36 -4.78 11.04 11.99
N ALA A 37 -5.82 10.25 11.65
CA ALA A 37 -5.72 8.80 11.61
C ALA A 37 -4.56 8.37 10.69
N MET A 38 -3.75 7.42 11.16
CA MET A 38 -2.59 6.87 10.43
C MET A 38 -3.04 5.96 9.30
N PHE A 39 -4.05 5.15 9.57
CA PHE A 39 -4.63 4.22 8.62
C PHE A 39 -6.15 4.37 8.66
N ALA A 40 -6.78 4.28 7.50
CA ALA A 40 -8.22 4.07 7.40
C ALA A 40 -8.51 3.05 6.30
N PHE A 41 -9.49 2.22 6.54
CA PHE A 41 -9.98 1.18 5.67
C PHE A 41 -11.48 1.37 5.55
N TYR A 42 -11.98 1.28 4.34
CA TYR A 42 -13.39 1.33 4.02
C TYR A 42 -13.73 0.10 3.18
N ALA A 43 -14.86 -0.53 3.46
CA ALA A 43 -15.37 -1.64 2.69
C ALA A 43 -16.83 -1.38 2.32
N ASP A 44 -17.14 -1.46 1.03
CA ASP A 44 -18.51 -1.40 0.51
C ASP A 44 -19.17 -2.77 0.74
N GLY A 45 -19.84 -2.91 1.89
CA GLY A 45 -20.47 -4.17 2.30
C GLY A 45 -21.55 -4.63 1.32
N LYS A 46 -22.22 -3.71 0.63
CA LYS A 46 -23.23 -4.04 -0.38
C LYS A 46 -22.59 -4.66 -1.62
N SER A 47 -21.53 -4.02 -2.14
CA SER A 47 -20.81 -4.54 -3.30
C SER A 47 -20.15 -5.88 -2.98
N LEU A 48 -19.47 -6.00 -1.84
CA LEU A 48 -18.80 -7.22 -1.42
C LEU A 48 -19.78 -8.39 -1.23
N ASN A 49 -20.91 -8.21 -0.55
CA ASN A 49 -21.90 -9.30 -0.38
C ASN A 49 -22.55 -9.72 -1.70
N THR A 50 -22.64 -8.81 -2.67
CA THR A 50 -23.15 -9.13 -4.01
C THR A 50 -22.14 -9.99 -4.79
N LYS A 51 -20.85 -9.66 -4.70
CA LYS A 51 -19.77 -10.32 -5.46
C LYS A 51 -19.26 -11.60 -4.81
N LEU A 52 -19.28 -11.66 -3.48
CA LEU A 52 -18.83 -12.80 -2.68
C LEU A 52 -19.90 -13.16 -1.65
N PRO A 53 -20.93 -13.92 -2.04
CA PRO A 53 -21.98 -14.35 -1.13
C PRO A 53 -21.41 -15.14 0.05
N TRP A 54 -21.96 -14.93 1.24
CA TRP A 54 -21.43 -15.54 2.47
C TRP A 54 -21.42 -17.07 2.45
N ASP A 55 -22.35 -17.71 1.72
CA ASP A 55 -22.35 -19.17 1.54
C ASP A 55 -21.11 -19.68 0.80
N SER A 56 -20.55 -18.91 -0.14
CA SER A 56 -19.30 -19.25 -0.80
C SER A 56 -18.10 -19.12 0.14
N ILE A 57 -18.14 -18.16 1.08
CA ILE A 57 -17.12 -17.98 2.11
C ILE A 57 -17.11 -19.17 3.07
N LYS A 58 -18.28 -19.57 3.59
CA LYS A 58 -18.39 -20.69 4.54
C LYS A 58 -17.88 -22.01 3.98
N ASN A 59 -18.11 -22.25 2.69
CA ASN A 59 -17.67 -23.49 2.04
C ASN A 59 -16.18 -23.48 1.65
N ASN A 60 -15.45 -22.40 1.93
CA ASN A 60 -14.03 -22.30 1.65
C ASN A 60 -13.19 -23.14 2.63
N ALA A 61 -12.23 -23.90 2.12
CA ALA A 61 -11.35 -24.75 2.93
C ALA A 61 -10.57 -23.98 4.00
N ALA A 62 -10.11 -22.76 3.72
CA ALA A 62 -9.39 -21.92 4.68
C ALA A 62 -10.30 -21.43 5.81
N ILE A 63 -11.57 -21.13 5.52
CA ILE A 63 -12.55 -20.75 6.54
C ILE A 63 -12.92 -21.95 7.41
N ASN A 64 -13.09 -23.12 6.81
CA ASN A 64 -13.30 -24.35 7.56
C ASN A 64 -12.12 -24.68 8.49
N GLU A 65 -10.89 -24.39 8.07
CA GLU A 65 -9.71 -24.56 8.91
C GLU A 65 -9.66 -23.53 10.06
N LEU A 66 -9.96 -22.27 9.78
CA LEU A 66 -10.10 -21.24 10.81
C LEU A 66 -11.17 -21.62 11.85
N LEU A 67 -12.29 -22.19 11.41
CA LEU A 67 -13.36 -22.66 12.31
C LEU A 67 -12.94 -23.87 13.17
N ARG A 68 -11.92 -24.63 12.75
CA ARG A 68 -11.34 -25.73 13.55
C ARG A 68 -10.34 -25.25 14.59
N ASP A 69 -9.82 -24.03 14.47
CA ASP A 69 -8.88 -23.46 15.44
C ASP A 69 -9.49 -23.45 16.85
N SER A 70 -8.83 -24.12 17.81
CA SER A 70 -9.29 -24.24 19.18
C SER A 70 -9.10 -22.96 20.00
N SER A 71 -8.27 -22.03 19.53
CA SER A 71 -8.07 -20.71 20.16
C SER A 71 -9.22 -19.74 19.87
N LEU A 72 -10.00 -19.99 18.81
CA LEU A 72 -11.13 -19.17 18.44
C LEU A 72 -12.35 -19.48 19.34
N SER A 73 -12.94 -18.46 19.94
CA SER A 73 -14.07 -18.64 20.85
C SER A 73 -15.31 -19.18 20.10
N ALA A 74 -16.16 -19.93 20.79
CA ALA A 74 -17.41 -20.46 20.21
C ALA A 74 -18.32 -19.35 19.65
N VAL A 75 -18.32 -18.18 20.30
CA VAL A 75 -19.07 -17.00 19.86
C VAL A 75 -18.49 -16.40 18.58
N ALA A 76 -17.16 -16.34 18.46
CA ALA A 76 -16.51 -15.89 17.24
C ALA A 76 -16.73 -16.86 16.07
N LYS A 77 -16.69 -18.18 16.33
CA LYS A 77 -17.04 -19.21 15.33
C LYS A 77 -18.47 -19.03 14.82
N ALA A 78 -19.43 -18.87 15.74
CA ALA A 78 -20.83 -18.66 15.38
C ALA A 78 -21.04 -17.36 14.56
N ALA A 79 -20.27 -16.30 14.84
CA ALA A 79 -20.32 -15.08 14.04
C ALA A 79 -19.78 -15.27 12.62
N ILE A 80 -18.74 -16.09 12.42
CA ILE A 80 -18.24 -16.43 11.08
C ILE A 80 -19.25 -17.33 10.33
N GLU A 81 -19.83 -18.31 11.01
CA GLU A 81 -20.83 -19.19 10.41
C GLU A 81 -22.14 -18.46 10.07
N ASN A 82 -22.50 -17.45 10.85
CA ASN A 82 -23.71 -16.67 10.66
C ASN A 82 -23.52 -15.22 11.12
N PRO A 83 -23.03 -14.31 10.26
CA PRO A 83 -22.77 -12.92 10.63
C PRO A 83 -24.03 -12.16 11.04
N GLU A 84 -25.20 -12.54 10.52
CA GLU A 84 -26.50 -11.98 10.90
C GLU A 84 -26.85 -12.23 12.37
N SER A 85 -26.21 -13.21 13.03
CA SER A 85 -26.37 -13.47 14.47
C SER A 85 -25.76 -12.37 15.34
N THR A 86 -24.82 -11.61 14.81
CA THR A 86 -24.13 -10.52 15.53
C THR A 86 -24.99 -9.27 15.69
N GLY A 87 -26.08 -9.14 14.93
CA GLY A 87 -26.88 -7.92 14.87
C GLY A 87 -26.25 -6.78 14.04
N ILE A 88 -25.05 -6.98 13.49
CA ILE A 88 -24.39 -6.06 12.57
C ILE A 88 -25.02 -6.19 11.18
N ASP A 89 -25.22 -5.08 10.47
CA ASP A 89 -25.68 -5.07 9.09
C ASP A 89 -24.51 -5.19 8.10
N ILE A 90 -24.23 -6.41 7.66
CA ILE A 90 -23.15 -6.66 6.70
C ILE A 90 -23.39 -6.04 5.32
N ASN A 91 -24.62 -5.63 4.99
CA ASN A 91 -24.93 -5.00 3.70
C ASN A 91 -24.67 -3.50 3.69
N THR A 92 -24.11 -2.97 4.77
CA THR A 92 -23.72 -1.57 4.91
C THR A 92 -22.22 -1.41 4.93
N ASP A 93 -21.77 -0.16 4.81
CA ASP A 93 -20.36 0.18 4.79
C ASP A 93 -19.69 -0.14 6.14
N PHE A 94 -18.46 -0.66 6.07
CA PHE A 94 -17.60 -0.83 7.22
C PHE A 94 -16.41 0.12 7.15
N LEU A 95 -16.05 0.67 8.31
CA LEU A 95 -14.88 1.52 8.46
C LEU A 95 -13.99 0.95 9.56
N PHE A 96 -12.70 0.84 9.28
CA PHE A 96 -11.70 0.54 10.29
C PHE A 96 -10.60 1.57 10.23
N PHE A 97 -10.14 2.08 11.36
CA PHE A 97 -9.02 3.02 11.37
C PHE A 97 -8.13 2.85 12.59
N ILE A 98 -6.90 3.32 12.44
CA ILE A 98 -5.91 3.34 13.51
C ILE A 98 -5.43 4.78 13.68
N LYS A 99 -5.42 5.23 14.92
CA LYS A 99 -4.85 6.51 15.31
C LYS A 99 -3.86 6.29 16.44
N SER A 100 -2.65 6.83 16.30
CA SER A 100 -1.71 6.92 17.42
C SER A 100 -1.85 8.27 18.13
N ASP A 101 -1.42 8.29 19.38
CA ASP A 101 -1.18 9.50 20.16
C ASP A 101 -0.14 9.23 21.27
N SER A 102 0.02 10.17 22.19
CA SER A 102 0.98 10.06 23.30
C SER A 102 0.72 8.89 24.26
N SER A 103 -0.49 8.32 24.29
CA SER A 103 -0.84 7.19 25.15
C SER A 103 -0.53 5.83 24.52
N GLY A 104 -0.29 5.80 23.21
CA GLY A 104 -0.22 4.59 22.39
C GLY A 104 -1.24 4.68 21.26
N GLY A 105 -2.43 5.18 21.55
CA GLY A 105 -3.50 5.30 20.56
C GLY A 105 -4.40 4.07 20.52
N TYR A 106 -5.16 3.94 19.45
CA TYR A 106 -6.28 3.02 19.38
C TYR A 106 -6.61 2.62 17.93
N ALA A 107 -7.31 1.49 17.81
CA ALA A 107 -8.03 1.08 16.62
C ALA A 107 -9.53 1.24 16.86
N ALA A 108 -10.28 1.56 15.82
CA ALA A 108 -11.74 1.51 15.88
C ALA A 108 -12.33 0.87 14.62
N LEU A 109 -13.32 0.00 14.83
CA LEU A 109 -14.18 -0.56 13.80
C LEU A 109 -15.56 0.06 13.94
N GLU A 110 -16.13 0.51 12.83
CA GLU A 110 -17.43 1.15 12.76
C GLU A 110 -18.28 0.54 11.65
N GLY A 111 -19.60 0.61 11.83
CA GLY A 111 -20.58 0.20 10.83
C GLY A 111 -22.00 0.38 11.37
N ASN A 112 -22.97 -0.24 10.72
CA ASN A 112 -24.37 -0.16 11.14
C ASN A 112 -24.87 -1.46 11.77
N LEU A 113 -25.83 -1.32 12.66
CA LEU A 113 -26.59 -2.39 13.28
C LEU A 113 -27.89 -2.59 12.52
N LYS A 114 -28.20 -3.87 12.29
CA LYS A 114 -29.51 -4.34 11.86
C LYS A 114 -30.41 -4.62 13.07
N ASP A 115 -29.82 -5.06 14.19
CA ASP A 115 -30.52 -5.44 15.40
C ASP A 115 -29.66 -5.18 16.65
N ALA A 116 -30.00 -4.13 17.40
CA ALA A 116 -29.26 -3.73 18.60
C ALA A 116 -29.38 -4.74 19.76
N ALA A 117 -30.48 -5.49 19.84
CA ALA A 117 -30.65 -6.51 20.87
C ALA A 117 -29.73 -7.70 20.61
N LYS A 118 -29.63 -8.16 19.35
CA LYS A 118 -28.66 -9.18 18.95
C LYS A 118 -27.22 -8.73 19.17
N PHE A 119 -26.90 -7.48 18.85
CA PHE A 119 -25.57 -6.92 19.10
C PHE A 119 -25.19 -6.93 20.58
N LYS A 120 -26.11 -6.50 21.45
CA LYS A 120 -25.93 -6.60 22.90
C LYS A 120 -25.67 -8.05 23.34
N SER A 121 -26.48 -9.00 22.88
CA SER A 121 -26.32 -10.42 23.22
C SER A 121 -24.98 -10.97 22.73
N PHE A 122 -24.59 -10.65 21.50
CA PHE A 122 -23.32 -11.07 20.89
C PHE A 122 -22.12 -10.55 21.69
N ILE A 123 -22.05 -9.24 21.95
CA ILE A 123 -20.94 -8.62 22.69
C ILE A 123 -20.87 -9.17 24.13
N SER A 124 -22.01 -9.34 24.80
CA SER A 124 -22.05 -9.90 26.17
C SER A 124 -21.55 -11.35 26.22
N ALA A 125 -21.84 -12.13 25.18
CA ALA A 125 -21.38 -13.52 25.07
C ALA A 125 -19.90 -13.59 24.68
N ALA A 126 -19.44 -12.72 23.79
CA ALA A 126 -18.05 -12.66 23.34
C ALA A 126 -17.10 -12.19 24.46
N TYR A 127 -17.57 -11.30 25.33
CA TYR A 127 -16.80 -10.76 26.44
C TYR A 127 -17.54 -10.96 27.78
N PRO A 128 -17.47 -12.15 28.39
CA PRO A 128 -18.10 -12.41 29.69
C PRO A 128 -17.63 -11.41 30.75
N GLY A 129 -18.56 -10.83 31.51
CA GLY A 129 -18.27 -9.81 32.53
C GLY A 129 -18.06 -8.40 31.98
N ILE A 130 -18.42 -8.13 30.72
CA ILE A 130 -18.44 -6.77 30.17
C ILE A 130 -19.41 -5.87 30.93
N THR A 131 -18.99 -4.64 31.22
CA THR A 131 -19.82 -3.68 31.96
C THR A 131 -20.68 -2.87 30.99
N HIS A 132 -21.95 -2.66 31.33
CA HIS A 132 -22.86 -1.82 30.54
C HIS A 132 -23.01 -0.45 31.19
N ALA A 133 -22.92 0.60 30.38
CA ALA A 133 -23.24 1.97 30.76
C ALA A 133 -24.01 2.68 29.64
N GLU A 134 -24.75 3.73 29.98
CA GLU A 134 -25.45 4.55 29.00
C GLU A 134 -25.26 6.03 29.34
N LYS A 135 -24.92 6.83 28.33
CA LYS A 135 -24.75 8.28 28.47
C LYS A 135 -25.02 8.97 27.14
N ASP A 136 -25.82 10.04 27.15
CA ASP A 136 -26.13 10.86 25.97
C ASP A 136 -26.68 10.06 24.77
N GLY A 137 -27.45 9.01 25.07
CA GLY A 137 -28.02 8.07 24.09
C GLY A 137 -27.02 7.11 23.47
N VAL A 138 -25.78 7.05 23.97
CA VAL A 138 -24.79 6.04 23.58
C VAL A 138 -24.80 4.93 24.62
N HIS A 139 -24.96 3.69 24.17
CA HIS A 139 -24.76 2.51 25.02
C HIS A 139 -23.32 2.03 24.90
N PHE A 140 -22.67 1.79 26.04
CA PHE A 140 -21.29 1.33 26.14
C PHE A 140 -21.25 -0.06 26.77
N TYR A 141 -20.43 -0.93 26.19
CA TYR A 141 -20.06 -2.24 26.69
C TYR A 141 -18.55 -2.27 26.80
N SER A 142 -18.01 -2.20 28.01
CA SER A 142 -16.59 -1.95 28.23
C SER A 142 -15.98 -3.00 29.15
N LYS A 143 -14.82 -3.50 28.74
CA LYS A 143 -14.01 -4.42 29.54
C LYS A 143 -12.55 -4.29 29.13
N ASP A 144 -11.67 -4.14 30.12
CA ASP A 144 -10.22 -4.04 29.93
C ASP A 144 -9.88 -2.95 28.88
N GLN A 145 -9.19 -3.31 27.80
CA GLN A 145 -8.74 -2.41 26.73
C GLN A 145 -9.70 -2.35 25.53
N ILE A 146 -10.97 -2.74 25.70
CA ILE A 146 -11.96 -2.77 24.63
C ILE A 146 -13.26 -2.09 25.07
N THR A 147 -13.84 -1.30 24.19
CA THR A 147 -15.19 -0.74 24.33
C THR A 147 -15.96 -0.95 23.04
N ALA A 148 -17.07 -1.69 23.11
CA ALA A 148 -18.09 -1.73 22.09
C ALA A 148 -19.20 -0.74 22.44
N SER A 149 -19.73 -0.04 21.46
CA SER A 149 -20.80 0.93 21.68
C SER A 149 -21.76 0.96 20.51
N TYR A 150 -22.96 1.50 20.74
CA TYR A 150 -23.82 1.95 19.67
C TYR A 150 -24.63 3.18 20.07
N LYS A 151 -24.98 3.99 19.08
CA LYS A 151 -25.95 5.08 19.16
C LYS A 151 -26.85 5.01 17.93
N GLU A 152 -28.16 4.96 18.17
CA GLU A 152 -29.14 4.68 17.12
C GLU A 152 -28.79 3.36 16.40
N ASN A 153 -28.55 3.40 15.09
CA ASN A 153 -28.18 2.24 14.29
C ASN A 153 -26.67 2.15 14.02
N ARG A 154 -25.83 3.02 14.57
CA ARG A 154 -24.39 3.00 14.30
C ARG A 154 -23.64 2.43 15.49
N PHE A 155 -22.70 1.52 15.23
CA PHE A 155 -21.82 0.95 16.25
C PHE A 155 -20.38 1.40 16.06
N ILE A 156 -19.64 1.40 17.18
CA ILE A 156 -18.18 1.57 17.21
C ILE A 156 -17.62 0.56 18.20
N ILE A 157 -16.67 -0.26 17.77
CA ILE A 157 -15.83 -1.11 18.64
C ILE A 157 -14.42 -0.53 18.59
N ALA A 158 -13.93 -0.02 19.73
CA ALA A 158 -12.59 0.54 19.86
C ALA A 158 -11.75 -0.30 20.83
N GLY A 159 -10.46 -0.41 20.50
CA GLY A 159 -9.48 -1.06 21.35
C GLY A 159 -8.19 -0.25 21.44
N GLU A 160 -7.56 -0.24 22.60
CA GLU A 160 -6.29 0.44 22.79
C GLU A 160 -5.15 -0.31 22.08
N LEU A 161 -4.20 0.45 21.53
CA LEU A 161 -3.00 -0.06 20.87
C LEU A 161 -1.74 0.47 21.58
N PRO A 162 -1.44 -0.01 22.79
CA PRO A 162 -0.37 0.55 23.62
C PRO A 162 1.06 0.31 23.14
N GLU A 163 1.26 -0.65 22.26
CA GLU A 163 2.53 -0.90 21.59
C GLU A 163 2.98 0.30 20.75
N PHE A 164 2.06 1.18 20.36
CA PHE A 164 2.36 2.44 19.70
C PHE A 164 2.82 3.54 20.67
N ASN A 165 2.88 3.27 21.98
CA ASN A 165 3.41 4.21 22.96
C ASN A 165 4.94 4.34 22.79
N LYS A 166 5.41 5.56 22.57
CA LYS A 166 6.84 5.88 22.33
C LYS A 166 7.76 5.39 23.45
N ARG A 167 7.29 5.35 24.71
CA ARG A 167 8.06 4.86 25.87
C ARG A 167 8.20 3.33 25.89
N ASN A 168 7.17 2.61 25.47
CA ASN A 168 7.20 1.14 25.39
C ASN A 168 8.11 0.64 24.25
N LYS A 169 8.20 1.41 23.16
CA LYS A 169 9.12 1.12 22.03
C LYS A 169 10.60 1.33 22.39
N ALA A 170 10.94 2.36 23.17
CA ALA A 170 12.32 2.59 23.58
C ALA A 170 12.87 1.50 24.52
N LEU A 171 12.00 0.82 25.27
CA LEU A 171 12.36 -0.23 26.23
C LEU A 171 12.38 -1.65 25.62
N THR A 172 11.79 -1.85 24.43
CA THR A 172 11.78 -3.16 23.75
C THR A 172 13.05 -3.46 22.96
N TYR A 173 13.90 -2.45 22.68
CA TYR A 173 15.20 -2.62 22.02
C TYR A 173 16.37 -2.85 23.00
N ALA A 174 16.12 -2.85 24.32
CA ALA A 174 17.09 -3.28 25.33
C ALA A 174 16.99 -4.81 25.49
N GLU A 175 17.43 -5.57 24.48
CA GLU A 175 17.25 -7.03 24.38
C GLU A 175 17.95 -7.87 25.47
N ASN A 176 18.68 -7.26 26.41
CA ASN A 176 19.47 -7.98 27.41
C ASN A 176 19.08 -7.75 28.87
N ASP A 177 18.00 -7.02 29.18
CA ASP A 177 17.55 -6.86 30.56
C ASP A 177 16.33 -7.74 30.87
N THR A 178 16.56 -8.82 31.60
CA THR A 178 15.50 -9.69 32.15
C THR A 178 14.80 -9.07 33.35
N ALA A 179 15.21 -7.88 33.81
CA ALA A 179 14.53 -7.14 34.86
C ALA A 179 13.31 -6.39 34.28
N ALA A 180 12.14 -7.00 34.45
CA ALA A 180 10.81 -6.39 34.37
C ALA A 180 10.58 -5.43 33.18
N LYS A 181 10.09 -5.97 32.06
CA LYS A 181 9.34 -5.16 31.09
C LYS A 181 8.27 -4.38 31.86
N PRO A 182 8.30 -3.04 31.94
CA PRO A 182 7.24 -2.33 32.64
C PRO A 182 5.93 -2.68 31.97
N MET A 183 5.06 -3.30 32.77
CA MET A 183 3.73 -3.71 32.41
C MET A 183 2.98 -2.49 31.90
N HIS A 184 2.31 -2.67 30.77
CA HIS A 184 1.43 -1.70 30.14
C HIS A 184 0.59 -0.92 31.18
N VAL A 185 0.66 0.42 31.13
CA VAL A 185 -0.30 1.31 31.81
C VAL A 185 -0.80 2.33 30.80
N SER A 186 -1.67 1.91 29.88
CA SER A 186 -2.59 2.85 29.27
C SER A 186 -3.82 2.98 30.17
N LYS A 187 -4.27 4.22 30.36
CA LYS A 187 -5.46 4.60 31.13
C LYS A 187 -6.40 5.38 30.22
N MET A 188 -6.46 5.02 28.94
CA MET A 188 -7.36 5.73 28.03
C MET A 188 -8.79 5.47 28.48
N ASP A 189 -9.55 6.53 28.69
CA ASP A 189 -10.98 6.39 28.89
C ASP A 189 -11.61 6.10 27.52
N LEU A 190 -11.68 4.81 27.17
CA LEU A 190 -12.25 4.37 25.90
C LEU A 190 -13.72 4.77 25.74
N ASN A 191 -14.49 4.90 26.82
CA ASN A 191 -15.86 5.37 26.73
C ASN A 191 -15.92 6.84 26.32
N ALA A 192 -15.09 7.68 26.94
CA ALA A 192 -14.96 9.08 26.54
C ALA A 192 -14.41 9.23 25.10
N LEU A 193 -13.43 8.41 24.72
CA LEU A 193 -12.90 8.36 23.37
C LEU A 193 -13.99 8.02 22.36
N VAL A 194 -14.69 6.91 22.56
CA VAL A 194 -15.74 6.43 21.65
C VAL A 194 -16.90 7.43 21.58
N ALA A 195 -17.29 8.06 22.69
CA ALA A 195 -18.27 9.14 22.69
C ALA A 195 -17.84 10.31 21.79
N SER A 196 -16.54 10.65 21.77
CA SER A 196 -16.01 11.71 20.91
C SER A 196 -16.10 11.35 19.42
N LEU A 197 -15.99 10.07 19.04
CA LEU A 197 -16.09 9.61 17.65
C LEU A 197 -17.49 9.78 17.05
N TYR A 198 -18.54 9.77 17.88
CA TYR A 198 -19.91 10.11 17.44
C TYR A 198 -20.12 11.61 17.18
N THR A 199 -19.19 12.47 17.62
CA THR A 199 -19.37 13.93 17.64
C THR A 199 -18.24 14.70 16.96
N ILE A 200 -17.39 14.02 16.16
CA ILE A 200 -16.32 14.67 15.40
C ILE A 200 -16.90 15.79 14.53
N LYS A 201 -16.29 16.97 14.62
CA LYS A 201 -16.67 18.11 13.79
C LYS A 201 -16.13 17.91 12.38
N ASN A 202 -16.88 18.33 11.36
CA ASN A 202 -16.49 18.17 9.95
C ASN A 202 -15.02 18.55 9.67
N LYS A 203 -14.52 19.68 10.19
CA LYS A 203 -13.12 20.12 9.97
C LYS A 203 -12.04 19.20 10.56
N GLU A 204 -12.38 18.46 11.61
CA GLU A 204 -11.53 17.52 12.35
C GLU A 204 -11.66 16.10 11.80
N SER A 205 -12.52 15.88 10.82
CA SER A 205 -12.74 14.60 10.19
C SER A 205 -11.89 14.41 8.92
N LEU A 206 -11.44 13.17 8.73
CA LEU A 206 -10.77 12.71 7.52
C LEU A 206 -11.66 12.80 6.27
N GLY A 207 -12.97 12.65 6.40
CA GLY A 207 -13.94 12.79 5.30
C GLY A 207 -13.93 14.16 4.62
N THR A 208 -13.37 15.19 5.27
CA THR A 208 -13.17 16.52 4.65
C THR A 208 -11.78 16.77 4.08
N ASP A 209 -10.86 15.80 4.20
CA ASP A 209 -9.58 15.85 3.52
C ASP A 209 -9.77 15.54 2.03
N SER A 210 -9.31 16.44 1.16
CA SER A 210 -9.49 16.31 -0.28
C SER A 210 -8.74 15.11 -0.86
N ARG A 211 -7.61 14.72 -0.24
CA ARG A 211 -6.82 13.56 -0.67
C ARG A 211 -7.55 12.26 -0.34
N PHE A 212 -8.10 12.15 0.87
CA PHE A 212 -8.93 11.01 1.26
C PHE A 212 -10.19 10.92 0.40
N THR A 213 -10.84 12.07 0.15
CA THR A 213 -12.01 12.15 -0.74
C THR A 213 -11.68 11.63 -2.15
N ALA A 214 -10.53 12.03 -2.72
CA ALA A 214 -10.09 11.52 -4.01
C ALA A 214 -9.88 10.00 -4.01
N VAL A 215 -9.34 9.43 -2.92
CA VAL A 215 -9.20 7.98 -2.76
C VAL A 215 -10.56 7.30 -2.70
N THR A 216 -11.50 7.76 -1.86
CA THR A 216 -12.84 7.17 -1.75
C THR A 216 -13.70 7.29 -3.01
N GLN A 217 -13.35 8.20 -3.92
CA GLN A 217 -14.00 8.35 -5.22
C GLN A 217 -13.48 7.37 -6.28
N LEU A 218 -12.34 6.72 -6.05
CA LEU A 218 -11.88 5.65 -6.91
C LEU A 218 -12.92 4.52 -6.92
N LYS A 219 -13.08 3.85 -8.05
CA LYS A 219 -13.93 2.67 -8.15
C LYS A 219 -13.25 1.51 -7.41
N GLY A 220 -13.90 0.98 -6.37
CA GLY A 220 -13.43 -0.19 -5.63
C GLY A 220 -14.45 -0.69 -4.63
N ASP A 221 -14.29 -1.94 -4.22
CA ASP A 221 -15.06 -2.58 -3.15
C ASP A 221 -14.41 -2.35 -1.78
N ILE A 222 -13.09 -2.16 -1.77
CA ILE A 222 -12.30 -1.87 -0.58
C ILE A 222 -11.42 -0.67 -0.86
N HIS A 223 -11.37 0.28 0.06
CA HIS A 223 -10.47 1.42 0.03
C HIS A 223 -9.55 1.41 1.22
N PHE A 224 -8.31 1.78 0.97
CA PHE A 224 -7.27 1.94 1.98
C PHE A 224 -6.71 3.35 1.92
N TRP A 225 -6.41 3.88 3.09
CA TRP A 225 -5.78 5.17 3.30
C TRP A 225 -4.64 5.03 4.28
N PHE A 226 -3.53 5.66 3.94
CA PHE A 226 -2.33 5.75 4.74
C PHE A 226 -1.90 7.21 4.84
N ASN A 227 -1.88 7.73 6.07
CA ASN A 227 -1.33 9.03 6.39
C ASN A 227 0.13 8.86 6.83
N GLY A 228 1.05 9.02 5.88
CA GLY A 228 2.49 8.89 6.11
C GLY A 228 3.02 9.88 7.13
N GLU A 229 2.50 11.11 7.12
CA GLU A 229 2.87 12.13 8.11
C GLU A 229 2.50 11.71 9.54
N ALA A 230 1.25 11.30 9.77
CA ALA A 230 0.80 10.83 11.08
C ALA A 230 1.60 9.60 11.53
N PHE A 231 1.86 8.67 10.62
CA PHE A 231 2.65 7.48 10.91
C PHE A 231 4.08 7.84 11.32
N MET A 232 4.77 8.69 10.55
CA MET A 232 6.14 9.09 10.87
C MET A 232 6.19 9.91 12.17
N SER A 233 5.31 10.89 12.37
CA SER A 233 5.24 11.68 13.62
C SER A 233 5.01 10.82 14.88
N SER A 234 4.34 9.68 14.73
CA SER A 234 4.14 8.71 15.81
C SER A 234 5.35 7.81 16.08
N ASN A 235 6.18 7.55 15.07
CA ASN A 235 7.29 6.59 15.13
C ASN A 235 8.69 7.24 15.17
N ILE A 236 8.80 8.56 15.11
CA ILE A 236 10.07 9.32 15.14
C ILE A 236 10.92 9.10 16.40
N GLY A 237 10.43 8.43 17.45
CA GLY A 237 11.22 8.15 18.67
C GLY A 237 12.56 7.45 18.41
N THR A 238 12.67 6.60 17.37
CA THR A 238 13.92 5.90 17.01
C THR A 238 14.78 6.66 16.00
N MET A 239 14.19 7.51 15.16
CA MET A 239 14.94 8.33 14.18
C MET A 239 15.30 9.73 14.69
N ALA A 240 14.68 10.21 15.77
CA ALA A 240 14.90 11.53 16.36
C ALA A 240 16.36 11.82 16.74
N ALA A 241 17.17 10.78 16.98
CA ALA A 241 18.59 10.91 17.29
C ALA A 241 19.46 11.34 16.08
N VAL A 242 19.04 11.03 14.85
CA VAL A 242 19.78 11.33 13.61
C VAL A 242 19.13 12.44 12.76
N MET A 243 17.89 12.80 13.07
CA MET A 243 17.07 13.76 12.32
C MET A 243 17.43 15.26 12.46
N PRO A 244 18.04 15.78 13.55
CA PRO A 244 18.35 17.21 13.64
C PRO A 244 19.31 17.72 12.56
N MET A 245 20.03 16.80 11.88
CA MET A 245 21.01 17.13 10.85
C MET A 245 20.50 17.00 9.42
N LEU A 246 19.25 16.52 9.18
CA LEU A 246 18.75 16.25 7.83
C LEU A 246 17.32 16.78 7.62
N ASN A 247 17.06 17.38 6.44
CA ASN A 247 15.73 17.89 6.05
C ASN A 247 14.76 16.76 5.63
N LEU A 248 14.88 15.56 6.19
CA LEU A 248 14.08 14.39 5.79
C LEU A 248 12.59 14.53 6.11
N SER A 249 12.21 15.45 7.00
CA SER A 249 10.81 15.81 7.24
C SER A 249 10.08 16.26 5.98
N LYS A 250 10.79 16.88 5.03
CA LYS A 250 10.22 17.28 3.74
C LYS A 250 9.74 16.10 2.89
N LEU A 251 10.20 14.87 3.15
CA LEU A 251 9.80 13.69 2.41
C LEU A 251 8.50 13.05 2.93
N TYR A 252 8.17 13.27 4.21
CA TYR A 252 6.99 12.64 4.83
C TYR A 252 5.93 13.64 5.30
N ASN A 253 6.26 14.92 5.50
CA ASN A 253 5.26 15.94 5.80
C ASN A 253 4.30 16.11 4.61
N GLY A 254 2.99 16.11 4.89
CA GLY A 254 1.94 16.14 3.87
C GLY A 254 1.81 14.86 3.05
N ASN A 255 2.66 13.84 3.30
CA ASN A 255 2.60 12.58 2.57
C ASN A 255 1.39 11.76 3.00
N ALA A 256 0.62 11.33 2.02
CA ALA A 256 -0.38 10.31 2.21
C ALA A 256 -0.46 9.44 0.97
N SER A 257 -1.00 8.24 1.10
CA SER A 257 -1.32 7.38 -0.02
C SER A 257 -2.65 6.69 0.22
N GLY A 258 -3.32 6.27 -0.83
CA GLY A 258 -4.49 5.43 -0.70
C GLY A 258 -4.66 4.54 -1.91
N ALA A 259 -5.51 3.54 -1.77
CA ALA A 259 -5.80 2.59 -2.81
C ALA A 259 -7.29 2.25 -2.83
N ALA A 260 -7.79 1.86 -3.98
CA ALA A 260 -9.07 1.18 -4.12
C ALA A 260 -8.84 -0.17 -4.81
N VAL A 261 -9.38 -1.22 -4.22
CA VAL A 261 -9.32 -2.59 -4.73
C VAL A 261 -10.71 -2.99 -5.18
N ASN A 262 -10.81 -3.47 -6.41
CA ASN A 262 -12.03 -3.97 -7.02
C ASN A 262 -11.85 -5.44 -7.40
N PHE A 263 -12.81 -6.26 -7.02
CA PHE A 263 -12.92 -7.66 -7.41
C PHE A 263 -13.87 -7.75 -8.61
N ASP A 264 -13.36 -8.15 -9.76
CA ASP A 264 -14.12 -8.43 -10.97
C ASP A 264 -13.99 -9.92 -11.31
N ASP A 265 -14.88 -10.43 -12.17
CA ASP A 265 -14.82 -11.82 -12.63
C ASP A 265 -13.46 -12.12 -13.31
N GLY A 266 -12.68 -12.98 -12.66
CA GLY A 266 -11.35 -13.41 -13.14
C GLY A 266 -10.24 -12.37 -13.01
N LYS A 267 -10.45 -11.23 -12.33
CA LYS A 267 -9.42 -10.20 -12.18
C LYS A 267 -9.60 -9.36 -10.91
N ILE A 268 -8.49 -9.08 -10.23
CA ILE A 268 -8.42 -8.05 -9.19
C ILE A 268 -7.75 -6.81 -9.79
N THR A 269 -8.35 -5.64 -9.57
CA THR A 269 -7.75 -4.35 -9.95
C THR A 269 -7.49 -3.54 -8.69
N ALA A 270 -6.28 -3.03 -8.54
CA ALA A 270 -5.95 -2.04 -7.53
C ALA A 270 -5.56 -0.72 -8.23
N GLN A 271 -6.15 0.39 -7.81
CA GLN A 271 -5.75 1.73 -8.23
C GLN A 271 -5.21 2.47 -7.02
N THR A 272 -4.03 3.05 -7.13
CA THR A 272 -3.34 3.74 -6.03
C THR A 272 -3.22 5.23 -6.34
N LEU A 273 -3.33 6.06 -5.30
CA LEU A 273 -2.98 7.48 -5.33
C LEU A 273 -1.91 7.74 -4.29
N SER A 274 -0.83 8.41 -4.68
CA SER A 274 0.20 8.90 -3.76
C SER A 274 0.24 10.42 -3.79
N PHE A 275 0.21 11.02 -2.60
CA PHE A 275 0.25 12.46 -2.36
C PHE A 275 1.53 12.80 -1.61
N ALA A 276 2.23 13.83 -2.04
CA ALA A 276 3.42 14.31 -1.38
C ALA A 276 3.22 15.70 -0.78
N GLY A 277 4.11 16.12 0.11
CA GLY A 277 4.22 17.52 0.52
C GLY A 277 4.53 18.43 -0.67
N LYS A 278 4.21 19.72 -0.53
CA LYS A 278 4.26 20.70 -1.63
C LYS A 278 5.60 20.71 -2.38
N GLU A 279 6.73 20.69 -1.66
CA GLU A 279 8.04 20.74 -2.30
C GLU A 279 8.34 19.49 -3.15
N VAL A 280 7.98 18.30 -2.66
CA VAL A 280 8.17 17.05 -3.40
C VAL A 280 7.19 16.96 -4.57
N GLU A 281 5.94 17.40 -4.37
CA GLU A 281 4.95 17.49 -5.43
C GLU A 281 5.40 18.41 -6.57
N ASP A 282 5.93 19.60 -6.23
CA ASP A 282 6.47 20.55 -7.19
C ASP A 282 7.66 19.97 -7.97
N LEU A 283 8.54 19.21 -7.30
CA LEU A 283 9.62 18.47 -7.95
C LEU A 283 9.10 17.40 -8.90
N TRP A 284 8.13 16.57 -8.48
CA TRP A 284 7.53 15.54 -9.33
C TRP A 284 6.85 16.13 -10.56
N LYS A 285 6.13 17.26 -10.41
CA LYS A 285 5.50 17.96 -11.53
C LYS A 285 6.53 18.51 -12.51
N LYS A 286 7.60 19.12 -12.01
CA LYS A 286 8.68 19.71 -12.84
C LYS A 286 9.51 18.64 -13.55
N TYR A 287 9.83 17.57 -12.85
CA TYR A 287 10.75 16.52 -13.30
C TYR A 287 10.08 15.19 -13.58
N LYS A 288 8.80 15.21 -13.99
CA LYS A 288 8.07 13.99 -14.37
C LYS A 288 8.82 13.16 -15.40
N GLY A 289 8.82 11.85 -15.20
CA GLY A 289 9.32 10.88 -16.17
C GLY A 289 8.56 10.95 -17.49
N SER A 290 9.24 10.55 -18.55
CA SER A 290 8.61 10.19 -19.81
C SER A 290 8.00 8.80 -19.70
N ASN A 291 7.34 8.34 -20.75
CA ASN A 291 6.87 6.97 -20.85
C ASN A 291 8.03 5.96 -20.78
N VAL A 292 7.75 4.77 -20.24
CA VAL A 292 8.66 3.62 -20.27
C VAL A 292 9.16 3.38 -21.70
N ASN A 293 10.46 3.15 -21.82
CA ASN A 293 11.11 2.93 -23.10
C ASN A 293 10.84 1.50 -23.63
N GLU A 294 10.01 1.41 -24.67
CA GLU A 294 9.69 0.12 -25.32
C GLU A 294 10.91 -0.56 -25.96
N ASP A 295 11.89 0.19 -26.47
CA ASP A 295 13.13 -0.40 -27.00
C ASP A 295 13.90 -1.11 -25.88
N LEU A 296 13.92 -0.54 -24.66
CA LEU A 296 14.56 -1.19 -23.52
C LEU A 296 13.83 -2.47 -23.10
N LEU A 297 12.49 -2.48 -23.11
CA LEU A 297 11.71 -3.69 -22.80
C LEU A 297 11.86 -4.77 -23.86
N ASN A 298 11.84 -4.42 -25.15
CA ASN A 298 12.01 -5.37 -26.25
C ASN A 298 13.38 -6.09 -26.25
N ARG A 299 14.36 -5.59 -25.48
CA ARG A 299 15.67 -6.23 -25.29
C ARG A 299 15.66 -7.42 -24.35
N ILE A 300 14.57 -7.63 -23.58
CA ILE A 300 14.38 -8.85 -22.77
C ILE A 300 14.12 -10.02 -23.73
N GLN A 301 15.18 -10.63 -24.25
CA GLN A 301 15.13 -11.69 -25.26
C GLN A 301 14.83 -13.06 -24.66
N SER A 302 13.66 -13.21 -24.05
CA SER A 302 13.12 -14.48 -23.58
C SER A 302 11.60 -14.48 -23.66
N ASN A 303 11.03 -15.60 -24.12
CA ASN A 303 9.58 -15.84 -24.04
C ASN A 303 9.17 -16.36 -22.65
N ASP A 304 10.14 -16.69 -21.78
CA ASP A 304 9.92 -17.22 -20.43
C ASP A 304 10.19 -16.14 -19.36
N ILE A 305 9.47 -15.01 -19.46
CA ILE A 305 9.61 -13.89 -18.51
C ILE A 305 8.93 -14.24 -17.19
N THR A 306 9.67 -14.21 -16.08
CA THR A 306 9.10 -14.36 -14.73
C THR A 306 8.67 -13.03 -14.17
N GLY A 307 9.46 -11.99 -14.38
CA GLY A 307 9.01 -10.64 -14.08
C GLY A 307 9.99 -9.57 -14.51
N PHE A 308 9.49 -8.34 -14.58
CA PHE A 308 10.31 -7.15 -14.72
C PHE A 308 9.65 -5.96 -14.03
N ILE A 309 10.48 -4.99 -13.67
CA ILE A 309 10.07 -3.65 -13.26
C ILE A 309 10.90 -2.67 -14.06
N THR A 310 10.25 -1.65 -14.60
CA THR A 310 10.89 -0.59 -15.35
C THR A 310 10.31 0.75 -14.95
N LEU A 311 11.16 1.76 -14.96
CA LEU A 311 10.76 3.14 -14.72
C LEU A 311 11.60 4.07 -15.57
N ASN A 312 10.99 5.19 -15.94
CA ASN A 312 11.65 6.34 -16.51
C ASN A 312 11.55 7.50 -15.52
N PHE A 313 12.69 8.15 -15.27
CA PHE A 313 12.77 9.36 -14.46
C PHE A 313 13.67 10.39 -15.16
N LYS A 314 13.54 11.66 -14.79
CA LYS A 314 14.49 12.69 -15.23
C LYS A 314 15.67 12.73 -14.25
N PRO A 315 16.92 12.48 -14.68
CA PRO A 315 18.09 12.52 -13.80
C PRO A 315 18.21 13.82 -13.00
N LYS A 316 17.89 14.96 -13.61
CA LYS A 316 17.88 16.26 -12.92
C LYS A 316 16.92 16.31 -11.74
N GLY A 317 15.80 15.58 -11.78
CA GLY A 317 14.88 15.47 -10.66
C GLY A 317 15.48 14.79 -9.44
N LEU A 318 16.31 13.76 -9.65
CA LEU A 318 17.04 13.08 -8.57
C LEU A 318 18.05 14.02 -7.91
N GLU A 319 18.77 14.82 -8.70
CA GLU A 319 19.70 15.84 -8.18
C GLU A 319 18.98 16.85 -7.27
N GLU A 320 17.83 17.37 -7.71
CA GLU A 320 17.06 18.33 -6.93
C GLU A 320 16.42 17.69 -5.68
N LEU A 321 16.05 16.41 -5.74
CA LEU A 321 15.59 15.66 -4.56
C LEU A 321 16.72 15.48 -3.53
N ILE A 322 17.93 15.15 -3.96
CA ILE A 322 19.12 15.04 -3.10
C ILE A 322 19.43 16.37 -2.41
N LYS A 323 19.32 17.48 -3.12
CA LYS A 323 19.49 18.82 -2.53
C LYS A 323 18.38 19.14 -1.54
N LEU A 324 17.14 18.76 -1.83
CA LEU A 324 15.99 19.02 -0.96
C LEU A 324 16.17 18.36 0.43
N THR A 325 16.76 17.17 0.47
CA THR A 325 16.98 16.41 1.72
C THR A 325 18.21 16.87 2.49
N GLY A 326 19.13 17.61 1.87
CA GLY A 326 20.37 18.10 2.48
C GLY A 326 21.44 17.02 2.67
N VAL A 327 21.35 15.91 1.93
CA VAL A 327 22.31 14.78 1.99
C VAL A 327 23.40 14.87 0.92
N ASP A 328 23.41 15.93 0.12
CA ASP A 328 24.33 16.12 -0.99
C ASP A 328 25.80 16.11 -0.55
N GLY A 329 26.11 16.69 0.62
CA GLY A 329 27.45 16.61 1.21
C GLY A 329 27.91 15.17 1.50
N LEU A 330 27.03 14.35 2.08
CA LEU A 330 27.32 12.94 2.39
C LEU A 330 27.48 12.10 1.11
N ILE A 331 26.62 12.35 0.11
CA ILE A 331 26.72 11.67 -1.18
C ILE A 331 28.03 12.04 -1.89
N ASN A 332 28.39 13.33 -1.91
CA ASN A 332 29.63 13.76 -2.54
C ASN A 332 30.87 13.17 -1.84
N MET A 333 30.84 13.02 -0.52
CA MET A 333 31.92 12.35 0.22
C MET A 333 32.08 10.89 -0.22
N GLY A 334 31.00 10.11 -0.28
CA GLY A 334 31.05 8.71 -0.71
C GLY A 334 31.43 8.55 -2.20
N LEU A 335 30.94 9.43 -3.07
CA LEU A 335 31.30 9.44 -4.48
C LEU A 335 32.80 9.78 -4.69
N ALA A 336 33.35 10.70 -3.87
CA ALA A 336 34.75 11.10 -3.96
C ALA A 336 35.72 9.93 -3.65
N GLU A 337 35.40 9.04 -2.71
CA GLU A 337 36.20 7.81 -2.45
C GLU A 337 36.29 6.91 -3.69
N ALA A 338 35.17 6.82 -4.43
CA ALA A 338 35.08 6.10 -5.69
C ALA A 338 35.70 6.86 -6.89
N GLY A 339 36.15 8.11 -6.70
CA GLY A 339 36.76 8.94 -7.75
C GLY A 339 35.75 9.59 -8.71
N ILE A 340 34.49 9.73 -8.29
CA ILE A 340 33.41 10.35 -9.06
C ILE A 340 32.74 11.46 -8.24
N ASN A 341 31.90 12.28 -8.87
CA ASN A 341 31.10 13.29 -8.18
C ASN A 341 29.62 13.16 -8.55
N LEU A 342 28.75 13.92 -7.88
CA LEU A 342 27.31 13.86 -8.13
C LEU A 342 26.96 14.24 -9.58
N ASP A 343 27.64 15.21 -10.18
CA ASP A 343 27.39 15.64 -11.56
C ASP A 343 27.72 14.53 -12.56
N ASP A 344 28.82 13.80 -12.36
CA ASP A 344 29.16 12.60 -13.14
C ASP A 344 28.07 11.54 -13.01
N PHE A 345 27.57 11.29 -11.80
CA PHE A 345 26.48 10.33 -11.60
C PHE A 345 25.19 10.76 -12.30
N ILE A 346 24.78 12.02 -12.18
CA ILE A 346 23.55 12.52 -12.80
C ILE A 346 23.65 12.53 -14.32
N LYS A 347 24.78 12.96 -14.90
CA LYS A 347 25.02 12.98 -16.35
C LYS A 347 25.12 11.57 -16.95
N ALA A 348 25.70 10.63 -16.21
CA ALA A 348 25.84 9.25 -16.68
C ALA A 348 24.47 8.59 -16.94
N ASN A 349 23.45 8.91 -16.16
CA ASN A 349 22.14 8.26 -16.27
C ASN A 349 21.26 8.93 -17.34
N GLY A 350 20.70 8.14 -18.27
CA GLY A 350 19.75 8.62 -19.28
C GLY A 350 18.29 8.67 -18.81
N GLY A 351 17.99 8.08 -17.65
CA GLY A 351 16.65 8.11 -17.03
C GLY A 351 15.84 6.83 -17.15
N ASP A 352 16.16 5.91 -18.07
CA ASP A 352 15.54 4.59 -18.12
C ASP A 352 16.24 3.60 -17.20
N VAL A 353 15.44 2.84 -16.44
CA VAL A 353 15.89 1.71 -15.61
C VAL A 353 15.02 0.50 -15.89
N LEU A 354 15.64 -0.67 -15.94
CA LEU A 354 14.99 -1.96 -16.07
C LEU A 354 15.65 -2.97 -15.13
N PHE A 355 14.83 -3.74 -14.43
CA PHE A 355 15.22 -5.00 -13.81
C PHE A 355 14.33 -6.09 -14.38
N ALA A 356 14.91 -7.21 -14.83
CA ALA A 356 14.16 -8.35 -15.33
C ALA A 356 14.76 -9.69 -14.88
N ALA A 357 13.88 -10.66 -14.66
CA ALA A 357 14.21 -12.04 -14.35
C ALA A 357 13.47 -12.98 -15.31
N THR A 358 14.21 -13.87 -15.98
CA THR A 358 13.70 -14.76 -17.04
C THR A 358 14.26 -16.17 -16.91
N ASP A 359 13.67 -17.12 -17.63
CA ASP A 359 14.19 -18.48 -17.83
C ASP A 359 14.45 -19.23 -16.50
N PHE A 360 13.49 -19.19 -15.59
CA PHE A 360 13.59 -19.91 -14.31
C PHE A 360 13.58 -21.41 -14.56
N LYS A 361 14.63 -22.09 -14.13
CA LYS A 361 14.82 -23.54 -14.27
C LYS A 361 15.51 -24.11 -13.05
N LYS A 362 15.48 -25.43 -12.91
CA LYS A 362 16.37 -26.12 -11.96
C LYS A 362 17.68 -26.45 -12.65
N ASP A 363 18.79 -26.19 -11.98
CA ASP A 363 20.10 -26.67 -12.39
C ASP A 363 20.23 -28.19 -12.17
N THR A 364 21.35 -28.76 -12.61
CA THR A 364 21.65 -30.20 -12.46
C THR A 364 21.76 -30.66 -10.99
N SER A 365 21.90 -29.73 -10.05
CA SER A 365 21.94 -29.98 -8.61
C SER A 365 20.58 -29.73 -7.93
N GLY A 366 19.54 -29.46 -8.71
CA GLY A 366 18.18 -29.18 -8.23
C GLY A 366 18.00 -27.79 -7.63
N ARG A 367 19.00 -26.89 -7.73
CA ARG A 367 18.88 -25.49 -7.29
C ARG A 367 18.15 -24.68 -8.35
N GLN A 368 17.43 -23.65 -7.91
CA GLN A 368 16.79 -22.72 -8.84
C GLN A 368 17.87 -21.86 -9.51
N ASP A 369 17.81 -21.77 -10.84
CA ASP A 369 18.65 -20.97 -11.72
C ASP A 369 17.75 -20.09 -12.59
N ALA A 370 18.18 -18.86 -12.87
CA ALA A 370 17.42 -17.88 -13.65
C ALA A 370 18.38 -16.86 -14.27
N ASN A 371 17.97 -16.22 -15.36
CA ASN A 371 18.69 -15.09 -15.93
C ASN A 371 18.19 -13.80 -15.27
N PHE A 372 19.11 -13.00 -14.74
CA PHE A 372 18.84 -11.67 -14.19
C PHE A 372 19.55 -10.61 -15.03
N VAL A 373 18.86 -9.51 -15.30
CA VAL A 373 19.45 -8.30 -15.89
C VAL A 373 18.96 -7.06 -15.17
N PHE A 374 19.91 -6.21 -14.80
CA PHE A 374 19.69 -4.81 -14.51
C PHE A 374 20.25 -3.99 -15.67
N ALA A 375 19.45 -3.10 -16.23
CA ALA A 375 19.85 -2.27 -17.35
C ALA A 375 19.44 -0.81 -17.14
N VAL A 376 20.28 0.08 -17.65
CA VAL A 376 20.06 1.53 -17.61
C VAL A 376 20.39 2.17 -18.96
N SER A 377 19.67 3.23 -19.30
CA SER A 377 20.09 4.12 -20.40
C SER A 377 21.31 4.95 -20.02
N ILE A 378 22.20 5.15 -20.97
CA ILE A 378 23.41 5.98 -20.86
C ILE A 378 23.06 7.41 -21.30
N GLY A 379 23.29 8.39 -20.43
CA GLY A 379 23.17 9.81 -20.75
C GLY A 379 24.44 10.33 -21.41
N ASP A 380 25.49 10.54 -20.61
CA ASP A 380 26.82 10.94 -21.08
C ASP A 380 27.82 9.79 -21.00
N LYS A 381 28.45 9.46 -22.14
CA LYS A 381 29.38 8.32 -22.24
C LYS A 381 30.63 8.49 -21.40
N VAL A 382 31.14 9.72 -21.25
CA VAL A 382 32.38 10.00 -20.51
C VAL A 382 32.12 9.83 -19.01
N SER A 383 31.05 10.43 -18.50
CA SER A 383 30.62 10.28 -17.11
C SER A 383 30.22 8.83 -16.80
N PHE A 384 29.54 8.13 -17.72
CA PHE A 384 29.19 6.72 -17.51
C PHE A 384 30.43 5.82 -17.44
N LYS A 385 31.44 6.08 -18.28
CA LYS A 385 32.73 5.38 -18.20
C LYS A 385 33.37 5.52 -16.82
N LYS A 386 33.29 6.70 -16.19
CA LYS A 386 33.78 6.89 -14.82
C LYS A 386 33.04 6.01 -13.81
N LEU A 387 31.73 5.80 -13.96
CA LEU A 387 30.98 4.86 -13.11
C LEU A 387 31.45 3.41 -13.27
N ILE A 388 31.72 2.98 -14.51
CA ILE A 388 32.28 1.65 -14.77
C ILE A 388 33.66 1.51 -14.13
N ASP A 389 34.53 2.50 -14.31
CA ASP A 389 35.89 2.48 -13.77
C ASP A 389 35.88 2.51 -12.23
N ALA A 390 34.96 3.25 -11.62
CA ALA A 390 34.70 3.23 -10.18
C ALA A 390 34.29 1.83 -9.69
N GLY A 391 33.34 1.18 -10.36
CA GLY A 391 32.89 -0.17 -9.97
C GLY A 391 33.96 -1.26 -10.17
N LYS A 392 34.89 -1.07 -11.10
CA LYS A 392 36.09 -1.93 -11.22
C LYS A 392 37.03 -1.72 -10.04
N LYS A 393 37.28 -0.46 -9.65
CA LYS A 393 38.16 -0.10 -8.53
C LYS A 393 37.65 -0.63 -7.19
N THR A 394 36.33 -0.62 -6.97
CA THR A 394 35.70 -1.11 -5.73
C THR A 394 35.45 -2.62 -5.72
N GLY A 395 35.79 -3.34 -6.79
CA GLY A 395 35.68 -4.80 -6.89
C GLY A 395 34.31 -5.34 -7.33
N GLY A 396 33.29 -4.48 -7.46
CA GLY A 396 31.94 -4.88 -7.87
C GLY A 396 31.82 -5.35 -9.34
N MET A 397 32.73 -4.89 -10.21
CA MET A 397 32.79 -5.25 -11.64
C MET A 397 34.20 -5.71 -12.07
N GLY A 398 35.01 -6.17 -11.11
CA GLY A 398 36.36 -6.67 -11.36
C GLY A 398 36.38 -8.06 -12.01
N ALA A 399 37.57 -8.50 -12.43
CA ALA A 399 37.79 -9.81 -13.09
C ALA A 399 37.41 -11.02 -12.21
N SER A 400 37.34 -10.85 -10.89
CA SER A 400 36.89 -11.87 -9.92
C SER A 400 35.38 -11.87 -9.67
N SER A 401 34.62 -10.97 -10.30
CA SER A 401 33.19 -10.82 -10.03
C SER A 401 32.37 -11.92 -10.72
N ARG A 402 31.32 -12.41 -10.05
CA ARG A 402 30.37 -13.40 -10.60
C ARG A 402 29.30 -12.76 -11.50
N VAL A 403 29.50 -11.51 -11.90
CA VAL A 403 28.57 -10.73 -12.70
C VAL A 403 29.15 -10.48 -14.08
N ALA A 404 28.31 -10.58 -15.09
CA ALA A 404 28.63 -10.21 -16.46
C ALA A 404 28.00 -8.85 -16.76
N TYR A 405 28.74 -7.98 -17.44
CA TYR A 405 28.20 -6.72 -17.93
C TYR A 405 28.62 -6.48 -19.38
N ASN A 406 27.83 -5.69 -20.10
CA ASN A 406 28.14 -5.20 -21.42
C ASN A 406 27.43 -3.85 -21.64
N SER A 407 27.85 -3.09 -22.65
CA SER A 407 27.30 -1.79 -23.00
C SER A 407 27.38 -1.51 -24.49
N ASN A 408 26.42 -0.76 -25.01
CA ASN A 408 26.51 -0.12 -26.31
C ASN A 408 26.41 1.41 -26.13
N ASP A 409 26.14 2.14 -27.21
CA ASP A 409 26.03 3.60 -27.19
C ASP A 409 24.85 4.15 -26.40
N LYS A 410 23.82 3.34 -26.15
CA LYS A 410 22.55 3.75 -25.53
C LYS A 410 22.31 3.12 -24.16
N TYR A 411 22.79 1.90 -23.93
CA TYR A 411 22.44 1.13 -22.76
C TYR A 411 23.65 0.41 -22.16
N PHE A 412 23.60 0.27 -20.85
CA PHE A 412 24.45 -0.62 -20.07
C PHE A 412 23.58 -1.69 -19.43
N ALA A 413 24.07 -2.92 -19.38
CA ALA A 413 23.40 -4.03 -18.73
C ALA A 413 24.40 -4.85 -17.91
N ILE A 414 23.97 -5.30 -16.73
CA ILE A 414 24.70 -6.17 -15.83
C ILE A 414 23.79 -7.28 -15.32
N GLY A 415 24.33 -8.48 -15.15
CA GLY A 415 23.57 -9.65 -14.73
C GLY A 415 24.45 -10.84 -14.40
N ASN A 416 23.84 -12.01 -14.28
CA ASN A 416 24.52 -13.24 -13.88
C ASN A 416 24.91 -14.16 -15.05
N ASN A 417 24.47 -13.87 -16.28
CA ASN A 417 24.69 -14.71 -17.45
C ASN A 417 25.24 -13.90 -18.63
N LYS A 418 26.51 -14.11 -18.98
CA LYS A 418 27.19 -13.34 -20.03
C LYS A 418 26.52 -13.46 -21.41
N PRO A 419 26.24 -14.67 -21.95
CA PRO A 419 25.51 -14.81 -23.21
C PRO A 419 24.17 -14.06 -23.23
N TYR A 420 23.43 -14.07 -22.12
CA TYR A 420 22.17 -13.33 -22.01
C TYR A 420 22.38 -11.81 -22.04
N ILE A 421 23.36 -11.30 -21.30
CA ILE A 421 23.70 -9.86 -21.28
C ILE A 421 24.20 -9.37 -22.64
N ASP A 422 25.02 -10.16 -23.33
CA ASP A 422 25.50 -9.82 -24.67
C ASP A 422 24.34 -9.75 -25.68
N LYS A 423 23.40 -10.70 -25.62
CA LYS A 423 22.17 -10.66 -26.44
C LYS A 423 21.32 -9.43 -26.13
N PHE A 424 21.08 -9.16 -24.85
CA PHE A 424 20.32 -7.99 -24.40
C PHE A 424 20.88 -6.68 -24.98
N ILE A 425 22.20 -6.50 -24.93
CA ILE A 425 22.87 -5.31 -25.48
C ILE A 425 22.85 -5.27 -27.00
N ALA A 426 23.00 -6.41 -27.68
CA ALA A 426 22.86 -6.49 -29.14
C ALA A 426 21.46 -6.04 -29.60
N GLY A 427 20.43 -6.23 -28.76
CA GLY A 427 19.06 -5.84 -29.03
C GLY A 427 18.26 -6.89 -29.82
N GLY A 428 16.97 -6.63 -29.98
CA GLY A 428 16.03 -7.58 -30.56
C GLY A 428 14.58 -7.16 -30.28
N LYS A 429 13.64 -8.05 -30.60
CA LYS A 429 12.22 -7.87 -30.29
C LYS A 429 11.68 -9.16 -29.69
N THR A 430 11.03 -9.02 -28.54
CA THR A 430 10.27 -10.08 -27.90
C THR A 430 8.80 -9.72 -27.96
N ASP A 431 7.96 -10.67 -28.36
CA ASP A 431 6.53 -10.44 -28.35
C ASP A 431 6.01 -10.45 -26.91
N MET A 432 5.55 -9.30 -26.44
CA MET A 432 4.99 -9.12 -25.10
C MET A 432 3.55 -8.61 -25.25
N PRO A 433 2.53 -9.48 -25.18
CA PRO A 433 1.14 -9.11 -25.42
C PRO A 433 0.61 -8.00 -24.50
N PHE A 434 1.24 -7.80 -23.35
CA PHE A 434 0.87 -6.78 -22.36
C PHE A 434 1.67 -5.47 -22.49
N LEU A 435 2.63 -5.36 -23.43
CA LEU A 435 3.53 -4.19 -23.54
C LEU A 435 2.77 -2.87 -23.67
N GLY A 436 1.74 -2.84 -24.51
CA GLY A 436 0.92 -1.63 -24.72
C GLY A 436 0.12 -1.19 -23.49
N LYS A 437 -0.05 -2.06 -22.49
CA LYS A 437 -0.69 -1.71 -21.21
C LYS A 437 0.29 -1.04 -20.23
N ILE A 438 1.60 -1.11 -20.48
CA ILE A 438 2.65 -0.53 -19.64
C ILE A 438 3.23 0.72 -20.29
N SER A 439 3.57 0.65 -21.57
CA SER A 439 4.42 1.64 -22.25
C SER A 439 3.86 3.06 -22.29
N GLY A 440 2.55 3.23 -22.11
CA GLY A 440 1.94 4.55 -22.00
C GLY A 440 2.22 5.29 -20.68
N ASN A 441 3.03 4.75 -19.77
CA ASN A 441 3.22 5.28 -18.41
C ASN A 441 4.70 5.36 -18.03
N PRO A 442 5.11 6.25 -17.10
CA PRO A 442 6.50 6.34 -16.64
C PRO A 442 7.02 5.15 -15.86
N MET A 443 6.15 4.35 -15.27
CA MET A 443 6.50 3.12 -14.57
C MET A 443 5.68 1.97 -15.11
N GLY A 444 6.26 0.77 -15.06
CA GLY A 444 5.46 -0.44 -15.09
C GLY A 444 6.23 -1.69 -14.78
N GLY A 445 5.49 -2.79 -14.76
CA GLY A 445 6.03 -4.06 -14.37
C GLY A 445 5.07 -5.20 -14.67
N TYR A 446 5.64 -6.38 -14.67
CA TYR A 446 4.96 -7.63 -14.89
C TYR A 446 5.56 -8.67 -13.96
N ILE A 447 4.71 -9.52 -13.38
CA ILE A 447 5.15 -10.65 -12.56
C ILE A 447 4.26 -11.84 -12.89
N SER A 448 4.85 -12.96 -13.28
CA SER A 448 4.14 -14.24 -13.41
C SER A 448 3.99 -14.87 -12.03
N LEU A 449 2.77 -14.83 -11.50
CA LEU A 449 2.43 -15.45 -10.22
C LEU A 449 2.50 -16.98 -10.33
N GLN A 450 2.11 -17.55 -11.47
CA GLN A 450 2.22 -19.00 -11.70
C GLN A 450 3.64 -19.52 -11.56
N LYS A 451 4.63 -18.79 -12.09
CA LYS A 451 6.04 -19.20 -12.01
C LYS A 451 6.57 -19.08 -10.59
N ILE A 452 6.26 -17.98 -9.91
CA ILE A 452 6.66 -17.79 -8.51
C ILE A 452 6.05 -18.88 -7.63
N ILE A 453 4.74 -19.11 -7.71
CA ILE A 453 4.05 -20.16 -6.95
C ILE A 453 4.59 -21.55 -7.31
N GLY A 454 4.80 -21.82 -8.60
CA GLY A 454 5.40 -23.07 -9.07
C GLY A 454 6.81 -23.32 -8.52
N SER A 455 7.61 -22.28 -8.33
CA SER A 455 8.94 -22.41 -7.73
C SER A 455 8.87 -22.81 -6.25
N MET A 456 7.89 -22.29 -5.51
CA MET A 456 7.68 -22.58 -4.09
C MET A 456 7.27 -24.04 -3.86
N GLN A 457 6.46 -24.62 -4.74
CA GLN A 457 6.00 -26.03 -4.67
C GLN A 457 7.15 -27.05 -4.60
N SER A 458 8.34 -26.67 -5.06
CA SER A 458 9.49 -27.56 -5.14
C SER A 458 10.32 -27.67 -3.85
N GLY A 459 9.93 -26.95 -2.79
CA GLY A 459 10.59 -27.02 -1.48
C GLY A 459 10.29 -28.32 -0.74
N ASN A 460 11.34 -28.97 -0.21
CA ASN A 460 11.22 -30.17 0.64
C ASN A 460 10.71 -29.86 2.06
N TYR A 461 10.43 -28.60 2.38
CA TYR A 461 9.98 -28.12 3.69
C TYR A 461 8.46 -27.94 3.78
N LEU A 462 7.73 -28.18 2.69
CA LEU A 462 6.29 -28.01 2.65
C LEU A 462 5.59 -29.27 3.15
N ASP A 463 4.59 -29.10 4.02
CA ASP A 463 3.69 -30.18 4.38
C ASP A 463 2.68 -30.49 3.24
N SER A 464 1.86 -31.52 3.42
CA SER A 464 0.88 -31.93 2.41
C SER A 464 -0.20 -30.88 2.14
N LEU A 465 -0.63 -30.13 3.15
CA LEU A 465 -1.65 -29.10 3.03
C LEU A 465 -1.11 -27.85 2.33
N GLU A 466 0.09 -27.41 2.71
CA GLU A 466 0.78 -26.29 2.07
C GLU A 466 1.06 -26.59 0.60
N ARG A 467 1.46 -27.83 0.28
CA ARG A 467 1.69 -28.25 -1.10
C ARG A 467 0.40 -28.23 -1.92
N GLU A 468 -0.71 -28.77 -1.42
CA GLU A 468 -2.00 -28.71 -2.10
C GLU A 468 -2.51 -27.27 -2.23
N GLY A 469 -2.33 -26.43 -1.20
CA GLY A 469 -2.65 -25.01 -1.25
C GLY A 469 -1.90 -24.27 -2.36
N LEU A 470 -0.60 -24.54 -2.53
CA LEU A 470 0.19 -23.98 -3.62
C LEU A 470 -0.22 -24.55 -5.00
N ILE A 471 -0.62 -25.83 -5.09
CA ILE A 471 -1.15 -26.43 -6.33
C ILE A 471 -2.43 -25.71 -6.76
N LEU A 472 -3.34 -25.47 -5.82
CA LEU A 472 -4.55 -24.70 -6.07
C LEU A 472 -4.21 -23.26 -6.45
N ALA A 473 -3.40 -22.55 -5.66
CA ALA A 473 -3.02 -21.17 -5.93
C ALA A 473 -2.42 -20.99 -7.33
N LYS A 474 -1.57 -21.93 -7.78
CA LYS A 474 -0.98 -21.90 -9.12
C LYS A 474 -2.02 -22.01 -10.25
N LYS A 475 -3.14 -22.71 -10.02
CA LYS A 475 -4.24 -22.82 -10.99
C LYS A 475 -5.08 -21.55 -11.07
N TYR A 476 -5.16 -20.78 -9.97
CA TYR A 476 -6.00 -19.58 -9.88
C TYR A 476 -5.29 -18.30 -10.32
N TRP A 477 -4.03 -18.14 -9.94
CA TRP A 477 -3.26 -16.93 -10.26
C TRP A 477 -2.59 -17.07 -11.61
N ASP A 478 -2.56 -16.00 -12.40
CA ASP A 478 -1.83 -15.95 -13.68
C ASP A 478 -0.62 -15.01 -13.57
N TYR A 479 -0.87 -13.70 -13.70
CA TYR A 479 0.13 -12.65 -13.58
C TYR A 479 -0.41 -11.41 -12.85
N ALA A 480 0.51 -10.60 -12.35
CA ALA A 480 0.28 -9.23 -11.94
C ALA A 480 0.87 -8.27 -12.99
N LEU A 481 0.14 -7.22 -13.31
CA LEU A 481 0.57 -6.16 -14.23
C LEU A 481 0.46 -4.82 -13.52
N MET A 482 1.51 -4.02 -13.61
CA MET A 482 1.61 -2.72 -12.95
C MET A 482 1.93 -1.65 -13.99
N ASN A 483 1.26 -0.50 -13.89
CA ASN A 483 1.62 0.71 -14.59
C ASN A 483 1.31 1.93 -13.70
N GLY A 484 2.03 3.04 -13.90
CA GLY A 484 1.83 4.23 -13.07
C GLY A 484 2.92 5.27 -13.24
N GLY A 485 3.04 6.17 -12.26
CA GLY A 485 3.98 7.29 -12.26
C GLY A 485 3.46 8.53 -12.97
N LYS A 486 2.18 8.57 -13.34
CA LYS A 486 1.56 9.76 -13.94
C LYS A 486 1.04 10.68 -12.86
N MET A 487 1.18 11.98 -13.07
CA MET A 487 0.55 12.98 -12.21
C MET A 487 -0.87 13.27 -12.68
N ASN A 488 -1.86 13.13 -11.80
CA ASN A 488 -3.23 13.59 -11.97
C ASN A 488 -3.57 14.60 -10.86
N GLY A 489 -3.61 15.88 -11.21
CA GLY A 489 -3.79 16.96 -10.23
C GLY A 489 -2.65 17.02 -9.20
N HIS A 490 -2.95 16.66 -7.96
CA HIS A 490 -2.01 16.61 -6.83
C HIS A 490 -1.57 15.19 -6.46
N ALA A 491 -2.07 14.17 -7.15
CA ALA A 491 -1.74 12.77 -6.91
C ALA A 491 -0.81 12.24 -8.01
N MET A 492 0.05 11.31 -7.64
CA MET A 492 0.66 10.35 -8.54
C MET A 492 -0.22 9.09 -8.58
N GLU A 493 -0.54 8.61 -9.78
CA GLU A 493 -1.30 7.40 -10.05
C GLU A 493 -0.40 6.21 -10.39
#